data_AF-A0A3M1AEC3-F1
#
_entry.id   AF-A0A3M1AEC3-F1
#
_cell.length_a   1.000
_cell.length_b   1.000
_cell.length_c   1.000
_cell.angle_alpha   90.00
_cell.angle_beta   90.00
_cell.angle_gamma   90.00
#
_symmetry.space_group_name_H-M   'P 1'
#
loop_
_entity.id
_entity.type
_entity.pdbx_description
1 polymer ?
#
loop_
_entity_poly.entity_id
_entity_poly.type
_entity_poly.pdbx_seq_one_letter_code
_entity_poly.pdbx_strand_id
1 'polypeptide(L)'
;MAYKRQIDRLPIPPADAKVHNVTCHYCIVGCGYKAYTWPRNKQGTLKNNAFGIDLSEQQPAEGTWVAPSMYNVVKQNGQDVHLVVVPDQDCVVNSGLGSIRGARMAENRPSDVTGTQEQRLTDPLVWRYGTWQPTSWDDALDLVARVTARVITEGSEDDLVVSMFDHGGSAGGYENTWGTGKLYFQSMKVKNCRIHNRPAYNSEVHSSRDMGVGEL
;
A
#
# COMPACT_ATOMS: atom_id res chain seq x y z
N MET A 1 23.35 15.21 -13.84
CA MET A 1 22.12 15.15 -14.68
C MET A 1 20.92 14.97 -13.76
N ALA A 2 19.80 15.65 -14.01
CA ALA A 2 18.58 15.50 -13.22
C ALA A 2 17.59 14.54 -13.91
N TYR A 3 16.88 13.73 -13.13
CA TYR A 3 15.87 12.81 -13.65
C TYR A 3 14.69 13.57 -14.26
N LYS A 4 14.23 13.15 -15.44
CA LYS A 4 13.08 13.69 -16.17
C LYS A 4 12.29 12.53 -16.79
N ARG A 5 10.98 12.48 -16.55
CA ARG A 5 10.10 11.43 -17.06
C ARG A 5 9.87 11.49 -18.58
N GLN A 6 9.99 12.69 -19.17
CA GLN A 6 9.64 12.94 -20.58
C GLN A 6 8.20 12.49 -20.92
N ILE A 7 7.25 12.85 -20.04
CA ILE A 7 5.81 12.62 -20.23
C ILE A 7 5.15 13.97 -20.49
N ASP A 8 4.72 14.20 -21.73
CA ASP A 8 4.18 15.49 -22.17
C ASP A 8 2.68 15.66 -21.87
N ARG A 9 1.95 14.54 -21.74
CA ARG A 9 0.51 14.53 -21.46
C ARG A 9 0.09 13.28 -20.70
N LEU A 10 -1.01 13.38 -19.98
CA LEU A 10 -1.65 12.27 -19.27
C LEU A 10 -3.07 12.02 -19.80
N PRO A 11 -3.55 10.76 -19.80
CA PRO A 11 -4.94 10.46 -20.08
C PRO A 11 -5.88 11.14 -19.07
N ILE A 12 -6.95 11.75 -19.58
CA ILE A 12 -7.92 12.49 -18.77
C ILE A 12 -8.93 11.50 -18.15
N PRO A 13 -9.18 11.54 -16.83
CA PRO A 13 -10.23 10.71 -16.22
C PRO A 13 -11.61 11.12 -16.77
N PRO A 14 -12.39 10.22 -17.37
CA PRO A 14 -13.73 10.52 -17.86
C PRO A 14 -14.70 10.81 -16.70
N ALA A 15 -15.79 11.55 -16.97
CA ALA A 15 -16.79 11.90 -15.95
C ALA A 15 -17.43 10.69 -15.25
N ASP A 16 -17.45 9.52 -15.90
CA ASP A 16 -17.96 8.26 -15.35
C ASP A 16 -16.85 7.32 -14.85
N ALA A 17 -15.64 7.85 -14.60
CA ALA A 17 -14.58 7.09 -13.93
C ALA A 17 -15.06 6.61 -12.57
N LYS A 18 -14.71 5.37 -12.22
CA LYS A 18 -15.02 4.83 -10.90
C LYS A 18 -14.13 5.52 -9.86
N VAL A 19 -14.75 6.00 -8.77
CA VAL A 19 -14.04 6.72 -7.70
C VAL A 19 -13.94 5.84 -6.46
N HIS A 20 -12.75 5.81 -5.86
CA HIS A 20 -12.46 5.13 -4.62
C HIS A 20 -11.88 6.12 -3.61
N ASN A 21 -12.34 6.04 -2.36
CA ASN A 21 -11.70 6.76 -1.26
C ASN A 21 -10.40 6.03 -0.90
N VAL A 22 -9.31 6.79 -0.79
CA VAL A 22 -7.99 6.26 -0.47
C VAL A 22 -7.36 7.10 0.62
N THR A 23 -6.93 6.46 1.70
CA THR A 23 -6.03 7.11 2.66
C THR A 23 -4.60 6.93 2.19
N CYS A 24 -3.77 7.96 2.33
CA CYS A 24 -2.35 7.89 2.01
C CYS A 24 -1.69 6.66 2.66
N HIS A 25 -0.95 5.87 1.87
CA HIS A 25 -0.32 4.63 2.35
C HIS A 25 0.73 4.81 3.44
N TYR A 26 1.29 6.02 3.58
CA TYR A 26 2.59 6.22 4.20
C TYR A 26 2.53 6.74 5.64
N CYS A 27 2.71 8.03 5.85
CA CYS A 27 2.93 8.58 7.19
C CYS A 27 1.64 8.84 7.97
N ILE A 28 1.80 9.03 9.28
CA ILE A 28 0.74 9.16 10.28
C ILE A 28 -0.35 10.20 9.96
N VAL A 29 -0.03 11.24 9.19
CA VAL A 29 -0.98 12.30 8.83
C VAL A 29 -2.26 11.74 8.19
N GLY A 30 -2.16 10.66 7.39
CA GLY A 30 -3.35 10.02 6.85
C GLY A 30 -4.13 10.90 5.86
N CYS A 31 -3.43 11.69 5.04
CA CYS A 31 -4.03 12.55 4.01
C CYS A 31 -5.06 11.78 3.15
N GLY A 32 -6.20 12.41 2.85
CA GLY A 32 -7.23 11.87 1.98
C GLY A 32 -6.90 12.04 0.50
N TYR A 33 -7.21 11.01 -0.28
CA TYR A 33 -7.06 10.95 -1.72
C TYR A 33 -8.31 10.35 -2.37
N LYS A 34 -8.54 10.68 -3.63
CA LYS A 34 -9.47 9.96 -4.52
C LYS A 34 -8.67 9.20 -5.57
N ALA A 35 -8.98 7.91 -5.73
CA ALA A 35 -8.49 7.11 -6.83
C ALA A 35 -9.55 6.94 -7.91
N TYR A 36 -9.27 7.44 -9.10
CA TYR A 36 -10.11 7.32 -10.29
C TYR A 36 -9.60 6.16 -11.14
N THR A 37 -10.47 5.21 -11.47
CA THR A 37 -10.15 4.11 -12.40
C THR A 37 -11.11 4.07 -13.58
N TRP A 38 -10.57 3.79 -14.77
CA TRP A 38 -11.37 3.67 -15.99
C TRP A 38 -10.69 2.76 -17.04
N PRO A 39 -11.45 2.17 -17.99
CA PRO A 39 -10.89 1.25 -18.98
C PRO A 39 -9.77 1.87 -19.83
N ARG A 40 -8.72 1.09 -20.14
CA ARG A 40 -7.52 1.54 -20.88
C ARG A 40 -7.78 2.16 -22.25
N ASN A 41 -8.87 1.78 -22.92
CA ASN A 41 -9.22 2.30 -24.25
C ASN A 41 -10.23 3.44 -24.21
N LYS A 42 -10.40 4.07 -23.04
CA LYS A 42 -11.32 5.19 -22.81
C LYS A 42 -10.56 6.35 -22.17
N GLN A 43 -10.97 7.57 -22.47
CA GLN A 43 -10.52 8.77 -21.77
C GLN A 43 -11.62 9.84 -21.79
N GLY A 44 -11.57 10.75 -20.83
CA GLY A 44 -12.35 11.97 -20.84
C GLY A 44 -11.88 12.95 -21.91
N THR A 45 -12.57 14.07 -22.02
CA THR A 45 -12.18 15.19 -22.89
C THR A 45 -11.80 16.40 -22.05
N LEU A 46 -11.23 17.43 -22.69
CA LEU A 46 -10.87 18.66 -22.01
C LEU A 46 -12.06 19.32 -21.30
N LYS A 47 -13.29 19.14 -21.81
CA LYS A 47 -14.52 19.77 -21.29
C LYS A 47 -15.50 18.79 -20.63
N ASN A 48 -15.27 17.48 -20.76
CA ASN A 48 -16.08 16.44 -20.12
C ASN A 48 -15.15 15.43 -19.43
N ASN A 49 -14.87 15.68 -18.15
CA ASN A 49 -13.92 14.94 -17.33
C ASN A 49 -14.41 14.83 -15.89
N ALA A 50 -13.76 13.97 -15.10
CA ALA A 50 -14.12 13.68 -13.71
C ALA A 50 -14.00 14.88 -12.76
N PHE A 51 -13.27 15.93 -13.12
CA PHE A 51 -13.09 17.12 -12.28
C PHE A 51 -14.15 18.20 -12.54
N GLY A 52 -14.92 18.09 -13.63
CA GLY A 52 -15.96 19.06 -13.96
C GLY A 52 -15.43 20.46 -14.35
N ILE A 53 -14.18 20.55 -14.82
CA ILE A 53 -13.50 21.80 -15.20
C ILE A 53 -13.08 21.80 -16.67
N ASP A 54 -12.81 22.98 -17.25
CA ASP A 54 -12.22 23.11 -18.59
C ASP A 54 -10.69 22.97 -18.52
N LEU A 55 -10.19 21.81 -18.95
CA LEU A 55 -8.76 21.49 -19.00
C LEU A 55 -8.06 22.04 -20.26
N SER A 56 -8.77 22.73 -21.15
CA SER A 56 -8.14 23.44 -22.29
C SER A 56 -7.48 24.76 -21.88
N GLU A 57 -7.79 25.24 -20.67
CA GLU A 57 -7.20 26.43 -20.07
C GLU A 57 -6.14 26.05 -19.02
N GLN A 58 -5.13 26.92 -18.89
CA GLN A 58 -4.11 26.77 -17.85
C GLN A 58 -4.75 26.91 -16.48
N GLN A 59 -4.54 25.92 -15.61
CA GLN A 59 -5.07 25.94 -14.25
C GLN A 59 -4.31 26.94 -13.38
N PRO A 60 -4.99 27.62 -12.43
CA PRO A 60 -4.35 28.51 -11.46
C PRO A 60 -3.46 27.73 -10.48
N ALA A 61 -2.71 28.44 -9.64
CA ALA A 61 -1.76 27.83 -8.69
C ALA A 61 -2.38 26.74 -7.79
N GLU A 62 -3.60 26.96 -7.31
CA GLU A 62 -4.37 26.03 -6.48
C GLU A 62 -5.45 25.27 -7.28
N GLY A 63 -5.32 25.21 -8.61
CA GLY A 63 -6.25 24.51 -9.48
C GLY A 63 -6.08 22.99 -9.44
N THR A 64 -7.12 22.25 -9.84
CA THR A 64 -7.06 20.79 -9.92
C THR A 64 -6.18 20.34 -11.09
N TRP A 65 -5.17 19.52 -10.81
CA TRP A 65 -4.26 18.96 -11.81
C TRP A 65 -3.71 17.60 -11.36
N VAL A 66 -3.19 16.83 -12.33
CA VAL A 66 -2.61 15.50 -12.10
C VAL A 66 -1.12 15.50 -12.48
N ALA A 67 -0.25 15.25 -11.51
CA ALA A 67 1.17 15.02 -11.78
C ALA A 67 1.39 13.64 -12.44
N PRO A 68 2.45 13.44 -13.26
CA PRO A 68 2.75 12.12 -13.80
C PRO A 68 2.89 11.01 -12.75
N SER A 69 3.40 11.34 -11.55
CA SER A 69 3.54 10.35 -10.47
C SER A 69 2.21 9.93 -9.84
N MET A 70 1.15 10.71 -10.06
CA MET A 70 -0.22 10.42 -9.62
C MET A 70 -0.98 9.55 -10.63
N TYR A 71 -0.38 9.23 -11.79
CA TYR A 71 -0.97 8.40 -12.83
C TYR A 71 -0.26 7.03 -12.96
N ASN A 72 -1.02 5.99 -13.29
CA ASN A 72 -0.48 4.70 -13.76
C ASN A 72 -1.52 3.90 -14.56
N VAL A 73 -1.16 2.72 -15.06
CA VAL A 73 -2.09 1.68 -15.54
C VAL A 73 -1.93 0.46 -14.64
N VAL A 74 -3.03 -0.07 -14.09
CA VAL A 74 -3.01 -1.20 -13.15
C VAL A 74 -4.04 -2.25 -13.55
N LYS A 75 -3.90 -3.47 -13.01
CA LYS A 75 -4.93 -4.50 -13.16
C LYS A 75 -6.06 -4.28 -12.13
N GLN A 76 -7.29 -4.25 -12.60
CA GLN A 76 -8.50 -4.29 -11.78
C GLN A 76 -9.46 -5.33 -12.38
N ASN A 77 -9.85 -6.34 -11.59
CA ASN A 77 -10.69 -7.46 -12.05
C ASN A 77 -10.16 -8.13 -13.32
N GLY A 78 -8.83 -8.34 -13.40
CA GLY A 78 -8.17 -8.97 -14.54
C GLY A 78 -7.96 -8.06 -15.76
N GLN A 79 -8.49 -6.83 -15.77
CA GLN A 79 -8.37 -5.89 -16.89
C GLN A 79 -7.39 -4.76 -16.58
N ASP A 80 -6.66 -4.31 -17.60
CA ASP A 80 -5.86 -3.08 -17.48
C ASP A 80 -6.78 -1.85 -17.46
N VAL A 81 -6.65 -1.05 -16.42
CA VAL A 81 -7.35 0.21 -16.23
C VAL A 81 -6.36 1.33 -15.98
N HIS A 82 -6.68 2.53 -16.45
CA HIS A 82 -5.99 3.72 -15.98
C HIS A 82 -6.29 3.94 -14.50
N LEU A 83 -5.33 4.50 -13.79
CA LEU A 83 -5.40 4.88 -12.39
C LEU A 83 -4.87 6.30 -12.23
N VAL A 84 -5.66 7.16 -11.61
CA VAL A 84 -5.21 8.46 -11.11
C VAL A 84 -5.49 8.54 -9.61
N VAL A 85 -4.47 8.87 -8.80
CA VAL A 85 -4.59 9.04 -7.35
C VAL A 85 -4.27 10.48 -6.99
N VAL A 86 -5.30 11.30 -6.79
CA VAL A 86 -5.16 12.74 -6.51
C VAL A 86 -5.55 13.06 -5.07
N PRO A 87 -4.89 14.02 -4.41
CA PRO A 87 -5.31 14.50 -3.10
C PRO A 87 -6.76 14.98 -3.12
N ASP A 88 -7.48 14.71 -2.04
CA ASP A 88 -8.87 15.11 -1.89
C ASP A 88 -8.94 16.56 -1.33
N GLN A 89 -9.55 17.47 -2.09
CA GLN A 89 -9.68 18.88 -1.70
C GLN A 89 -10.59 19.05 -0.48
N ASP A 90 -11.59 18.18 -0.34
CA ASP A 90 -12.60 18.24 0.72
C ASP A 90 -12.13 17.53 2.01
N CYS A 91 -10.97 16.86 1.97
CA CYS A 91 -10.45 16.18 3.15
C CYS A 91 -9.84 17.19 4.12
N VAL A 92 -10.46 17.37 5.29
CA VAL A 92 -10.02 18.31 6.34
C VAL A 92 -8.59 18.09 6.83
N VAL A 93 -8.03 16.89 6.64
CA VAL A 93 -6.66 16.54 7.05
C VAL A 93 -5.63 17.26 6.19
N ASN A 94 -5.83 17.29 4.88
CA ASN A 94 -4.83 17.80 3.94
C ASN A 94 -5.32 18.94 3.06
N SER A 95 -6.62 19.21 2.99
CA SER A 95 -7.23 20.29 2.21
C SER A 95 -6.66 20.34 0.78
N GLY A 96 -6.57 19.19 0.11
CA GLY A 96 -5.99 19.07 -1.24
C GLY A 96 -4.47 18.94 -1.31
N LEU A 97 -3.74 19.02 -0.20
CA LEU A 97 -2.28 18.88 -0.22
C LEU A 97 -1.86 17.41 -0.43
N GLY A 98 -0.84 17.22 -1.27
CA GLY A 98 -0.19 15.93 -1.48
C GLY A 98 1.31 16.01 -1.24
N SER A 99 1.81 15.29 -0.23
CA SER A 99 3.27 15.21 0.00
C SER A 99 3.99 14.48 -1.15
N ILE A 100 5.30 14.71 -1.29
CA ILE A 100 6.14 13.99 -2.27
C ILE A 100 6.08 12.46 -2.13
N ARG A 101 5.67 11.94 -0.97
CA ARG A 101 5.46 10.52 -0.73
C ARG A 101 4.09 10.08 -1.23
N GLY A 102 3.02 10.75 -0.81
CA GLY A 102 1.63 10.41 -1.17
C GLY A 102 1.30 10.66 -2.64
N ALA A 103 1.82 11.75 -3.22
CA ALA A 103 1.62 12.13 -4.62
C ALA A 103 2.30 11.21 -5.66
N ARG A 104 2.95 10.14 -5.21
CA ARG A 104 3.52 9.07 -6.06
C ARG A 104 2.94 7.69 -5.77
N MET A 105 1.78 7.61 -5.11
CA MET A 105 1.13 6.32 -4.84
C MET A 105 0.78 5.54 -6.12
N ALA A 106 0.37 6.23 -7.20
CA ALA A 106 0.05 5.57 -8.45
C ALA A 106 1.31 5.03 -9.16
N GLU A 107 2.36 5.84 -9.30
CA GLU A 107 3.66 5.42 -9.86
C GLU A 107 4.29 4.25 -9.08
N ASN A 108 4.01 4.15 -7.78
CA ASN A 108 4.45 3.03 -6.94
C ASN A 108 3.49 1.82 -6.94
N ARG A 109 2.52 1.76 -7.87
CA ARG A 109 1.79 0.52 -8.17
C ARG A 109 2.54 -0.28 -9.24
N PRO A 110 2.51 -1.63 -9.17
CA PRO A 110 3.09 -2.47 -10.21
C PRO A 110 2.29 -2.35 -11.48
N SER A 111 3.00 -2.39 -12.60
CA SER A 111 2.39 -2.35 -13.91
C SER A 111 3.32 -2.95 -14.94
N ASP A 112 2.87 -4.04 -15.57
CA ASP A 112 3.53 -4.60 -16.75
C ASP A 112 3.37 -3.66 -17.97
N VAL A 113 2.42 -2.72 -17.92
CA VAL A 113 2.13 -1.78 -19.01
C VAL A 113 3.09 -0.59 -18.98
N THR A 114 3.42 -0.08 -17.79
CA THR A 114 4.31 1.08 -17.62
C THR A 114 5.69 0.72 -17.07
N GLY A 115 5.93 -0.55 -16.75
CA GLY A 115 7.21 -1.04 -16.21
C GLY A 115 7.50 -0.59 -14.78
N THR A 116 6.47 -0.21 -14.01
CA THR A 116 6.66 0.26 -12.63
C THR A 116 6.64 -0.91 -11.65
N GLN A 117 7.54 -0.88 -10.64
CA GLN A 117 7.59 -1.82 -9.52
C GLN A 117 7.68 -3.31 -9.92
N GLU A 118 8.43 -3.65 -10.97
CA GLU A 118 8.64 -5.04 -11.42
C GLU A 118 9.30 -5.94 -10.35
N GLN A 119 9.96 -5.34 -9.35
CA GLN A 119 10.53 -6.08 -8.22
C GLN A 119 9.49 -6.64 -7.23
N ARG A 120 8.18 -6.39 -7.44
CA ARG A 120 7.13 -6.90 -6.55
C ARG A 120 7.06 -8.42 -6.64
N LEU A 121 7.10 -9.12 -5.49
CA LEU A 121 6.88 -10.56 -5.43
C LEU A 121 5.52 -10.95 -6.02
N THR A 122 5.52 -11.93 -6.92
CA THR A 122 4.34 -12.48 -7.62
C THR A 122 3.98 -13.88 -7.15
N ASP A 123 5.00 -14.69 -6.83
CA ASP A 123 4.88 -16.10 -6.51
C ASP A 123 5.55 -16.40 -5.16
N PRO A 124 5.05 -17.39 -4.39
CA PRO A 124 5.80 -17.97 -3.29
C PRO A 124 7.17 -18.47 -3.74
N LEU A 125 8.21 -18.19 -2.95
CA LEU A 125 9.58 -18.63 -3.22
C LEU A 125 10.04 -19.60 -2.13
N VAL A 126 10.63 -20.73 -2.52
CA VAL A 126 11.26 -21.70 -1.62
C VAL A 126 12.72 -21.86 -2.00
N TRP A 127 13.60 -21.91 -1.00
CA TRP A 127 15.01 -22.21 -1.20
C TRP A 127 15.19 -23.71 -1.43
N ARG A 128 15.50 -24.10 -2.67
CA ARG A 128 15.79 -25.48 -3.08
C ARG A 128 16.71 -25.50 -4.29
N TYR A 129 17.42 -26.61 -4.48
CA TYR A 129 18.36 -26.75 -5.61
C TYR A 129 19.42 -25.64 -5.70
N GLY A 130 19.80 -25.06 -4.55
CA GLY A 130 20.84 -24.03 -4.44
C GLY A 130 20.40 -22.60 -4.78
N THR A 131 19.10 -22.35 -4.98
CA THR A 131 18.59 -21.01 -5.30
C THR A 131 17.14 -20.81 -4.82
N TRP A 132 16.62 -19.59 -4.93
CA TRP A 132 15.18 -19.32 -4.75
C TRP A 132 14.42 -19.80 -5.98
N GLN A 133 13.40 -20.62 -5.78
CA GLN A 133 12.56 -21.15 -6.85
C GLN A 133 11.09 -20.82 -6.59
N PRO A 134 10.35 -20.34 -7.60
CA PRO A 134 8.92 -20.16 -7.50
C PRO A 134 8.21 -21.49 -7.28
N THR A 135 7.10 -21.45 -6.54
CA THR A 135 6.27 -22.62 -6.27
C THR A 135 4.82 -22.23 -5.99
N SER A 136 3.94 -23.22 -5.82
CA SER A 136 2.53 -22.98 -5.49
C SER A 136 2.36 -22.55 -4.02
N TRP A 137 1.20 -21.93 -3.73
CA TRP A 137 0.83 -21.63 -2.35
C TRP A 137 0.76 -22.88 -1.48
N ASP A 138 0.20 -23.98 -1.99
CA ASP A 138 0.08 -25.23 -1.23
C ASP A 138 1.45 -25.80 -0.84
N ASP A 139 2.44 -25.80 -1.75
CA ASP A 139 3.80 -26.27 -1.48
C ASP A 139 4.51 -25.37 -0.45
N ALA A 140 4.44 -24.05 -0.64
CA ALA A 140 5.08 -23.10 0.27
C ALA A 140 4.46 -23.14 1.67
N LEU A 141 3.13 -23.18 1.78
CA LEU A 141 2.42 -23.23 3.06
C LEU A 141 2.58 -24.57 3.76
N ASP A 142 2.57 -25.70 3.03
CA ASP A 142 2.83 -27.03 3.60
C ASP A 142 4.23 -27.09 4.23
N LEU A 143 5.25 -26.60 3.52
CA LEU A 143 6.62 -26.57 4.04
C LEU A 143 6.72 -25.71 5.31
N VAL A 144 6.19 -24.48 5.28
CA VAL A 144 6.21 -23.58 6.45
C VAL A 144 5.48 -24.22 7.63
N ALA A 145 4.27 -24.73 7.42
CA ALA A 145 3.47 -25.33 8.48
C ALA A 145 4.14 -26.55 9.10
N ARG A 146 4.71 -27.46 8.30
CA ARG A 146 5.39 -28.66 8.81
C ARG A 146 6.64 -28.31 9.63
N VAL A 147 7.48 -27.40 9.14
CA VAL A 147 8.69 -27.00 9.86
C VAL A 147 8.33 -26.29 11.16
N THR A 148 7.43 -25.30 11.11
CA THR A 148 6.99 -24.57 12.30
C THR A 148 6.35 -25.50 13.33
N ALA A 149 5.43 -26.38 12.91
CA ALA A 149 4.79 -27.33 13.82
C ALA A 149 5.82 -28.29 14.43
N ARG A 150 6.78 -28.81 13.64
CA ARG A 150 7.82 -29.70 14.15
C ARG A 150 8.67 -29.03 15.22
N VAL A 151 9.15 -27.80 14.96
CA VAL A 151 9.93 -27.00 15.92
C VAL A 151 9.17 -26.84 17.23
N ILE A 152 7.88 -26.48 17.17
CA ILE A 152 7.05 -26.29 18.37
C ILE A 152 6.82 -27.61 19.11
N THR A 153 6.54 -28.70 18.39
CA THR A 153 6.18 -29.99 19.01
C THR A 153 7.36 -30.74 19.61
N GLU A 154 8.56 -30.58 19.06
CA GLU A 154 9.78 -31.18 19.63
C GLU A 154 10.47 -30.28 20.65
N GLY A 155 10.31 -28.97 20.50
CA GLY A 155 10.82 -27.95 21.42
C GLY A 155 9.68 -27.25 22.15
N SER A 156 9.59 -25.94 21.96
CA SER A 156 8.59 -25.06 22.55
C SER A 156 8.13 -24.00 21.56
N GLU A 157 6.99 -23.36 21.85
CA GLU A 157 6.63 -22.11 21.16
C GLU A 157 7.67 -21.00 21.37
N ASP A 158 8.51 -21.10 22.41
CA ASP A 158 9.63 -20.19 22.63
C ASP A 158 10.73 -20.34 21.55
N ASP A 159 10.80 -21.47 20.84
CA ASP A 159 11.75 -21.66 19.74
C ASP A 159 11.26 -21.00 18.43
N LEU A 160 10.00 -20.55 18.38
CA LEU A 160 9.47 -19.74 17.28
C LEU A 160 9.76 -18.27 17.53
N VAL A 161 10.49 -17.64 16.61
CA VAL A 161 10.77 -16.21 16.63
C VAL A 161 9.95 -15.48 15.58
N VAL A 162 9.28 -14.39 15.98
CA VAL A 162 8.43 -13.59 15.08
C VAL A 162 8.88 -12.12 15.07
N SER A 163 9.01 -11.53 13.89
CA SER A 163 9.12 -10.09 13.71
C SER A 163 7.98 -9.61 12.84
N MET A 164 7.12 -8.73 13.35
CA MET A 164 5.89 -8.31 12.66
C MET A 164 5.67 -6.80 12.74
N PHE A 165 4.86 -6.29 11.82
CA PHE A 165 4.32 -4.93 11.90
C PHE A 165 3.26 -4.84 13.00
N ASP A 166 3.15 -3.67 13.63
CA ASP A 166 2.10 -3.30 14.59
C ASP A 166 1.45 -1.94 14.23
N HIS A 167 1.80 -1.38 13.08
CA HIS A 167 1.38 -0.04 12.67
C HIS A 167 0.12 -0.05 11.80
N GLY A 168 -0.46 1.13 11.57
CA GLY A 168 -1.55 1.36 10.61
C GLY A 168 -1.07 1.48 9.15
N GLY A 169 -1.95 1.90 8.25
CA GLY A 169 -1.58 2.21 6.85
C GLY A 169 -1.18 0.99 6.01
N SER A 170 -0.40 1.21 4.96
CA SER A 170 0.01 0.13 4.04
C SER A 170 0.91 -0.89 4.73
N ALA A 171 0.69 -2.19 4.45
CA ALA A 171 1.38 -3.31 5.10
C ALA A 171 1.16 -3.39 6.63
N GLY A 172 0.09 -2.77 7.12
CA GLY A 172 -0.39 -2.85 8.50
C GLY A 172 -1.91 -2.72 8.52
N GLY A 173 -2.45 -1.99 9.50
CA GLY A 173 -3.89 -1.75 9.64
C GLY A 173 -4.63 -2.87 10.37
N TYR A 174 -5.87 -2.59 10.77
CA TYR A 174 -6.63 -3.41 11.70
C TYR A 174 -6.79 -4.86 11.23
N GLU A 175 -7.09 -5.08 9.96
CA GLU A 175 -7.32 -6.41 9.40
C GLU A 175 -6.05 -7.27 9.49
N ASN A 176 -4.91 -6.68 9.16
CA ASN A 176 -3.63 -7.39 9.11
C ASN A 176 -3.05 -7.61 10.51
N THR A 177 -3.11 -6.59 11.40
CA THR A 177 -2.63 -6.74 12.78
C THR A 177 -3.52 -7.69 13.57
N TRP A 178 -4.82 -7.72 13.30
CA TRP A 178 -5.71 -8.74 13.85
C TRP A 178 -5.35 -10.14 13.33
N GLY A 179 -5.12 -10.29 12.02
CA GLY A 179 -4.74 -11.58 11.43
C GLY A 179 -3.47 -12.17 12.05
N THR A 180 -2.39 -11.39 12.09
CA THR A 180 -1.10 -11.83 12.68
C THR A 180 -1.20 -12.00 14.20
N GLY A 181 -1.85 -11.06 14.90
CA GLY A 181 -2.05 -11.14 16.35
C GLY A 181 -2.88 -12.36 16.75
N LYS A 182 -3.94 -12.68 16.01
CA LYS A 182 -4.76 -13.87 16.25
C LYS A 182 -3.96 -15.15 16.05
N LEU A 183 -3.14 -15.23 14.99
CA LEU A 183 -2.27 -16.39 14.77
C LEU A 183 -1.29 -16.59 15.93
N TYR A 184 -0.53 -15.57 16.32
CA TYR A 184 0.58 -15.74 17.25
C TYR A 184 0.20 -15.62 18.74
N PHE A 185 -0.92 -14.98 19.09
CA PHE A 185 -1.34 -14.76 20.48
C PHE A 185 -2.64 -15.48 20.88
N GLN A 186 -3.54 -15.75 19.93
CA GLN A 186 -4.75 -16.51 20.21
C GLN A 186 -4.56 -18.01 19.92
N SER A 187 -4.21 -18.37 18.69
CA SER A 187 -3.99 -19.77 18.31
C SER A 187 -2.73 -20.34 18.97
N MET A 188 -1.73 -19.48 19.18
CA MET A 188 -0.48 -19.76 19.90
C MET A 188 -0.33 -18.83 21.12
N LYS A 189 0.79 -18.89 21.83
CA LYS A 189 1.17 -18.02 22.96
C LYS A 189 2.62 -17.55 22.81
N VAL A 190 3.00 -17.10 21.61
CA VAL A 190 4.37 -16.70 21.28
C VAL A 190 4.85 -15.53 22.15
N LYS A 191 5.92 -15.75 22.92
CA LYS A 191 6.59 -14.70 23.71
C LYS A 191 7.75 -14.06 22.96
N ASN A 192 8.50 -14.85 22.20
CA ASN A 192 9.70 -14.41 21.49
C ASN A 192 9.35 -13.70 20.17
N CYS A 193 8.65 -12.57 20.31
CA CYS A 193 8.29 -11.72 19.21
C CYS A 193 8.81 -10.28 19.40
N ARG A 194 9.03 -9.62 18.27
CA ARG A 194 9.39 -8.21 18.21
C ARG A 194 8.53 -7.48 17.21
N ILE A 195 8.60 -6.17 17.28
CA ILE A 195 7.86 -5.27 16.41
C ILE A 195 8.81 -4.67 15.35
N HIS A 196 8.25 -4.18 14.26
CA HIS A 196 8.99 -3.68 13.10
C HIS A 196 10.10 -2.68 13.44
N ASN A 197 9.87 -1.76 14.39
CA ASN A 197 10.79 -0.68 14.71
C ASN A 197 11.54 -0.83 16.04
N ARG A 198 11.29 -1.91 16.79
CA ARG A 198 11.88 -2.12 18.12
C ARG A 198 12.15 -3.61 18.40
N PRO A 199 13.22 -3.95 19.15
CA PRO A 199 13.70 -5.32 19.24
C PRO A 199 12.94 -6.20 20.24
N ALA A 200 11.76 -5.79 20.72
CA ALA A 200 10.91 -6.55 21.62
C ALA A 200 9.42 -6.18 21.42
N TYR A 201 8.51 -6.91 22.06
CA TYR A 201 7.08 -6.60 22.08
C TYR A 201 6.73 -5.62 23.21
N ASN A 202 7.10 -4.36 23.05
CA ASN A 202 6.92 -3.28 24.03
C ASN A 202 6.22 -2.04 23.44
N SER A 203 5.92 -1.04 24.27
CA SER A 203 5.36 0.25 23.82
C SER A 203 6.48 1.27 23.64
N GLU A 204 6.32 2.18 22.67
CA GLU A 204 7.20 3.34 22.51
C GLU A 204 7.04 4.35 23.66
N VAL A 205 5.91 4.32 24.36
CA VAL A 205 5.46 5.42 25.25
C VAL A 205 5.00 4.97 26.63
N HIS A 206 5.60 3.89 27.18
CA HIS A 206 5.24 3.32 28.50
C HIS A 206 4.96 4.36 29.59
N SER A 207 5.87 5.32 29.78
CA SER A 207 5.73 6.31 30.87
C SER A 207 4.57 7.29 30.68
N SER A 208 4.20 7.66 29.44
CA SER A 208 3.08 8.58 29.18
C SER A 208 1.75 7.95 29.59
N ARG A 209 1.63 6.62 29.41
CA ARG A 209 0.48 5.84 29.86
C ARG A 209 0.36 5.81 31.38
N ASP A 210 1.48 5.62 32.08
CA ASP A 210 1.51 5.64 33.55
C ASP A 210 1.16 7.03 34.10
N MET A 211 1.44 8.09 33.35
CA MET A 211 1.02 9.46 33.66
C MET A 211 -0.47 9.73 33.38
N GLY A 212 -1.22 8.77 32.86
CA GLY A 212 -2.66 8.90 32.59
C GLY A 212 -3.00 9.63 31.28
N VAL A 213 -2.03 9.83 30.39
CA VAL A 213 -2.28 10.38 29.06
C VAL A 213 -2.73 9.23 28.14
N GLY A 214 -3.93 9.35 27.56
CA GLY A 214 -4.46 8.35 26.62
C GLY A 214 -3.59 8.24 25.36
N GLU A 215 -3.32 7.01 24.93
CA GLU A 215 -2.63 6.71 23.67
C GLU A 215 -3.58 6.89 22.47
N LEU A 216 -3.04 7.27 21.31
CA LEU A 216 -3.76 7.40 20.03
C LEU A 216 -4.01 6.06 19.35
#